data_AF-A0AAW9YSL8-F1
#
_entry.id   AF-A0AAW9YSL8-F1
#
_cell.length_a   1.000
_cell.length_b   1.000
_cell.length_c   1.000
_cell.angle_alpha   90.00
_cell.angle_beta   90.00
_cell.angle_gamma   90.00
#
_symmetry.space_group_name_H-M   'P 1'
#
loop_
_entity.id
_entity.type
_entity.pdbx_description
1 polymer ?
#
loop_
_entity_poly.entity_id
_entity_poly.type
_entity_poly.pdbx_seq_one_letter_code
_entity_poly.pdbx_strand_id
1 'polypeptide(L)'
;MLLINTIIILILFLLIGFLVGHEEGRLVFIKAIAIGTLLIFLSYITILIGSFVVWLPMVLLFDITDGIFQIGLITMLLSGIIQYIFLRFMSRKIVISDTLIQILEYFIQWLLIYFTLYQFVANQLKGLADIDVQNLFANLLTVDSINIFILPSLLVSWISISMVRMSRKQLKDHK
;
A
#
# COMPACT_ATOMS: atom_id res chain seq x y z
N MET A 1 21.75 -3.34 17.31
CA MET A 1 21.97 -3.54 15.86
C MET A 1 20.69 -3.39 15.04
N LEU A 2 19.58 -3.96 15.48
CA LEU A 2 18.33 -3.94 14.71
C LEU A 2 17.70 -2.57 14.50
N LEU A 3 17.58 -1.80 15.57
CA LEU A 3 17.10 -0.43 15.53
C LEU A 3 17.95 0.43 14.57
N ILE A 4 19.28 0.22 14.56
CA ILE A 4 20.21 0.89 13.65
C ILE A 4 19.94 0.47 12.20
N ASN A 5 19.75 -0.82 11.92
CA ASN A 5 19.44 -1.31 10.56
C ASN A 5 18.09 -0.78 10.04
N THR A 6 17.05 -0.76 10.89
CA THR A 6 15.75 -0.17 10.54
C THR A 6 15.85 1.33 10.28
N ILE A 7 16.63 2.05 11.10
CA ILE A 7 16.91 3.48 10.90
C ILE A 7 17.67 3.71 9.59
N ILE A 8 18.66 2.87 9.26
CA ILE A 8 19.40 2.96 7.99
C ILE A 8 18.46 2.73 6.80
N ILE A 9 17.59 1.72 6.85
CA ILE A 9 16.61 1.46 5.79
C ILE A 9 15.65 2.64 5.62
N LEU A 10 15.14 3.20 6.73
CA LEU A 10 14.30 4.39 6.70
C LEU A 10 15.06 5.59 6.11
N ILE A 11 16.31 5.83 6.52
CA ILE A 11 17.14 6.90 5.98
C ILE A 11 17.35 6.71 4.48
N LEU A 12 17.66 5.51 4.00
CA LEU A 12 17.84 5.22 2.58
C LEU A 12 16.53 5.46 1.79
N PHE A 13 15.39 5.06 2.34
CA PHE A 13 14.08 5.34 1.73
C PHE A 13 13.78 6.85 1.67
N LEU A 14 14.07 7.59 2.75
CA LEU A 14 13.92 9.04 2.80
C LEU A 14 14.89 9.72 1.81
N LEU A 15 16.10 9.20 1.66
CA LEU A 15 17.15 9.74 0.80
C LEU A 15 16.82 9.50 -0.67
N ILE A 16 16.29 8.33 -1.05
CA ILE A 16 15.76 8.07 -2.39
C ILE A 16 14.62 9.05 -2.70
N GLY A 17 13.66 9.21 -1.79
CA GLY A 17 12.56 10.15 -1.99
C GLY A 17 13.00 11.61 -2.06
N PHE A 18 14.04 12.00 -1.31
CA PHE A 18 14.66 13.32 -1.38
C PHE A 18 15.39 13.54 -2.71
N LEU A 19 16.18 12.58 -3.17
CA LEU A 19 16.92 12.66 -4.45
C LEU A 19 15.96 12.77 -5.64
N VAL A 20 14.88 12.00 -5.64
CA VAL A 20 13.85 12.07 -6.69
C VAL A 20 13.06 13.39 -6.64
N GLY A 21 12.87 13.96 -5.45
CA GLY A 21 12.15 15.23 -5.27
C GLY A 21 12.97 16.49 -5.56
N HIS A 22 14.28 16.37 -5.82
CA HIS A 22 15.17 17.53 -5.99
C HIS A 22 14.84 18.36 -7.24
N GLU A 23 14.19 17.79 -8.26
CA GLU A 23 13.83 18.50 -9.49
C GLU A 23 12.53 19.33 -9.39
N GLU A 24 11.62 19.01 -8.47
CA GLU A 24 10.33 19.73 -8.31
C GLU A 24 10.22 20.60 -7.05
N GLY A 25 11.22 20.56 -6.16
CA GLY A 25 11.35 21.47 -5.02
C GLY A 25 11.23 20.81 -3.64
N ARG A 26 11.87 21.44 -2.65
CA ARG A 26 12.13 20.93 -1.28
C ARG A 26 10.91 20.45 -0.49
N LEU A 27 9.69 20.85 -0.85
CA LEU A 27 8.44 20.50 -0.14
C LEU A 27 7.66 19.33 -0.77
N VAL A 28 8.05 18.86 -1.97
CA VAL A 28 7.37 17.76 -2.68
C VAL A 28 7.45 16.48 -1.87
N PHE A 29 8.60 16.22 -1.24
CA PHE A 29 8.81 15.05 -0.40
C PHE A 29 7.89 15.02 0.84
N ILE A 30 7.74 16.15 1.54
CA ILE A 30 6.85 16.24 2.71
C ILE A 30 5.39 16.03 2.29
N LYS A 31 5.00 16.60 1.14
CA LYS A 31 3.67 16.37 0.56
C LYS A 31 3.46 14.89 0.19
N ALA A 32 4.49 14.22 -0.31
CA ALA A 32 4.44 12.79 -0.63
C ALA A 32 4.21 11.95 0.63
N ILE A 33 4.95 12.20 1.72
CA ILE A 33 4.74 11.50 2.98
C ILE A 33 3.31 11.73 3.51
N ALA A 34 2.85 12.98 3.51
CA ALA A 34 1.51 13.31 3.99
C ALA A 34 0.40 12.62 3.17
N ILE A 35 0.49 12.67 1.84
CA ILE A 35 -0.50 12.04 0.95
C ILE A 35 -0.38 10.52 1.00
N GLY A 36 0.83 9.96 1.08
CA GLY A 36 1.06 8.53 1.22
C GLY A 36 0.47 7.97 2.51
N THR A 37 0.65 8.69 3.63
CA THR A 37 0.04 8.32 4.92
C THR A 37 -1.48 8.39 4.84
N LEU A 38 -2.03 9.43 4.20
CA LEU A 38 -3.47 9.56 3.97
C LEU A 38 -4.02 8.43 3.09
N LEU A 39 -3.29 8.01 2.05
CA LEU A 39 -3.64 6.88 1.18
C LEU A 39 -3.73 5.58 1.97
N ILE A 40 -2.72 5.29 2.78
CA ILE A 40 -2.68 4.11 3.65
C ILE A 40 -3.84 4.17 4.65
N PHE A 41 -4.08 5.29 5.30
CA PHE A 41 -5.22 5.44 6.22
C PHE A 41 -6.57 5.23 5.52
N LEU A 42 -6.77 5.84 4.36
CA LEU A 42 -7.99 5.71 3.57
C LEU A 42 -8.20 4.26 3.10
N SER A 43 -7.12 3.53 2.81
CA SER A 43 -7.22 2.13 2.39
C SER A 43 -7.84 1.24 3.47
N TYR A 44 -7.59 1.49 4.75
CA TYR A 44 -8.25 0.73 5.82
C TYR A 44 -9.76 0.98 5.85
N ILE A 45 -10.17 2.24 5.66
CA ILE A 45 -11.59 2.60 5.57
C ILE A 45 -12.24 1.91 4.37
N THR A 46 -11.59 1.94 3.21
CA THR A 46 -12.17 1.31 2.01
C THR A 46 -12.14 -0.20 2.06
N ILE A 47 -11.15 -0.81 2.74
CA ILE A 47 -11.14 -2.24 3.04
C ILE A 47 -12.33 -2.61 3.91
N LEU A 48 -12.61 -1.87 4.99
CA LEU A 48 -13.78 -2.15 5.82
C LEU A 48 -15.10 -2.07 5.03
N ILE A 49 -15.24 -1.04 4.19
CA ILE A 49 -16.41 -0.89 3.30
C ILE A 49 -16.46 -2.05 2.29
N GLY A 50 -15.34 -2.36 1.64
CA GLY A 50 -15.25 -3.44 0.66
C GLY A 50 -15.56 -4.80 1.26
N SER A 51 -15.07 -5.08 2.48
CA SER A 51 -15.40 -6.29 3.23
C SER A 51 -16.90 -6.39 3.49
N PHE A 52 -17.54 -5.30 3.91
CA PHE A 52 -18.99 -5.29 4.12
C PHE A 52 -19.76 -5.55 2.81
N VAL A 53 -19.34 -4.91 1.72
CA VAL A 53 -19.97 -5.04 0.40
C VAL A 53 -19.78 -6.44 -0.20
N VAL A 54 -18.64 -7.10 0.02
CA VAL A 54 -18.37 -8.47 -0.47
C VAL A 54 -19.05 -9.52 0.41
N TRP A 55 -19.01 -9.33 1.73
CA TRP A 55 -19.56 -10.27 2.70
C TRP A 55 -21.08 -10.42 2.55
N LEU A 56 -21.79 -9.30 2.34
CA LEU A 56 -23.24 -9.29 2.25
C LEU A 56 -23.79 -10.23 1.15
N PRO A 57 -23.41 -10.13 -0.14
CA PRO A 57 -23.88 -11.07 -1.17
C PRO A 57 -23.33 -12.49 -0.99
N MET A 58 -22.09 -12.65 -0.52
CA MET A 58 -21.50 -13.99 -0.31
C MET A 58 -22.28 -14.81 0.71
N VAL A 59 -22.68 -14.18 1.83
CA VAL A 59 -23.42 -14.86 2.90
C VAL A 59 -24.93 -14.90 2.64
N LEU A 60 -25.54 -13.84 2.11
CA LEU A 60 -27.01 -13.79 1.92
C LEU A 60 -27.50 -14.47 0.65
N LEU A 61 -26.71 -14.49 -0.43
CA LEU A 61 -27.20 -14.91 -1.75
C LEU A 61 -26.59 -16.23 -2.25
N PHE A 62 -25.36 -16.54 -1.87
CA PHE A 62 -24.61 -17.65 -2.49
C PHE A 62 -24.11 -18.74 -1.54
N ASP A 63 -24.22 -18.54 -0.22
CA ASP A 63 -23.72 -19.46 0.83
C ASP A 63 -22.25 -19.89 0.62
N ILE A 64 -21.45 -19.02 0.01
CA ILE A 64 -20.04 -19.30 -0.29
C ILE A 64 -19.25 -18.99 0.97
N THR A 65 -18.88 -20.05 1.69
CA THR A 65 -18.04 -19.98 2.89
C THR A 65 -16.61 -20.44 2.64
N ASP A 66 -16.37 -21.15 1.54
CA ASP A 66 -15.05 -21.64 1.13
C ASP A 66 -14.30 -20.63 0.26
N GLY A 67 -12.98 -20.58 0.38
CA GLY A 67 -12.11 -19.71 -0.44
C GLY A 67 -11.84 -18.34 0.18
N ILE A 68 -11.46 -18.30 1.47
CA ILE A 68 -11.07 -17.09 2.22
C ILE A 68 -10.03 -16.25 1.45
N PHE A 69 -9.09 -16.90 0.77
CA PHE A 69 -8.10 -16.22 -0.05
C PHE A 69 -8.73 -15.45 -1.22
N GLN A 70 -9.63 -16.08 -1.97
CA GLN A 70 -10.35 -15.47 -3.08
C GLN A 70 -11.25 -14.32 -2.59
N ILE A 71 -11.96 -14.52 -1.47
CA ILE A 71 -12.78 -13.48 -0.84
C ILE A 71 -11.91 -12.29 -0.44
N GLY A 72 -10.74 -12.53 0.14
CA GLY A 72 -9.76 -11.50 0.48
C GLY A 72 -9.26 -10.73 -0.75
N LEU A 73 -8.93 -11.43 -1.83
CA LEU A 73 -8.52 -10.80 -3.09
C LEU A 73 -9.62 -9.95 -3.71
N ILE A 74 -10.86 -10.46 -3.80
CA ILE A 74 -12.01 -9.70 -4.31
C ILE A 74 -12.23 -8.45 -3.46
N THR A 75 -12.14 -8.60 -2.13
CA THR A 75 -12.23 -7.48 -1.19
C THR A 75 -11.17 -6.43 -1.47
N MET A 76 -9.90 -6.83 -1.63
CA MET A 76 -8.80 -5.90 -1.93
C MET A 76 -9.01 -5.18 -3.27
N LEU A 77 -9.37 -5.91 -4.33
CA LEU A 77 -9.61 -5.32 -5.65
C LEU A 77 -10.78 -4.31 -5.61
N LEU A 78 -11.89 -4.68 -4.98
CA LEU A 78 -13.05 -3.79 -4.83
C LEU A 78 -12.71 -2.56 -3.99
N SER A 79 -11.98 -2.74 -2.91
CA SER A 79 -11.55 -1.65 -2.03
C SER A 79 -10.63 -0.66 -2.76
N GLY A 80 -9.76 -1.15 -3.64
CA GLY A 80 -8.93 -0.33 -4.53
C GLY A 80 -9.77 0.52 -5.49
N ILE A 81 -10.85 -0.05 -6.06
CA ILE A 81 -11.80 0.68 -6.91
C ILE A 81 -12.54 1.75 -6.11
N ILE A 82 -13.05 1.41 -4.92
CA ILE A 82 -13.74 2.35 -4.03
C ILE A 82 -12.79 3.50 -3.66
N GLN A 83 -11.56 3.19 -3.27
CA GLN A 83 -10.55 4.19 -2.93
C GLN A 83 -10.22 5.11 -4.11
N TYR A 84 -10.10 4.56 -5.33
CA TYR A 84 -9.93 5.37 -6.53
C TYR A 84 -11.08 6.37 -6.73
N ILE A 85 -12.34 5.97 -6.51
CA ILE A 85 -13.49 6.87 -6.60
C ILE A 85 -13.38 8.01 -5.58
N PHE A 86 -13.01 7.71 -4.33
CA PHE A 86 -12.74 8.72 -3.31
C PHE A 86 -11.62 9.68 -3.72
N LEU A 87 -10.49 9.15 -4.19
CA LEU A 87 -9.36 9.96 -4.63
C LEU A 87 -9.71 10.85 -5.83
N ARG A 88 -10.48 10.32 -6.79
CA ARG A 88 -10.97 11.10 -7.93
C ARG A 88 -11.86 12.25 -7.45
N PHE A 89 -12.74 12.01 -6.48
CA PHE A 89 -13.56 13.06 -5.88
C PHE A 89 -12.71 14.11 -5.14
N MET A 90 -11.73 13.69 -4.34
CA MET A 90 -10.81 14.58 -3.64
C MET A 90 -9.93 15.39 -4.60
N SER A 91 -9.50 14.80 -5.72
CA SER A 91 -8.65 15.46 -6.72
C SER A 91 -9.33 16.64 -7.42
N ARG A 92 -10.67 16.76 -7.33
CA ARG A 92 -11.38 17.97 -7.76
C ARG A 92 -11.09 19.18 -6.86
N LYS A 93 -10.72 18.94 -5.60
CA LYS A 93 -10.44 19.98 -4.60
C LYS A 93 -8.94 20.18 -4.34
N ILE A 94 -8.13 19.15 -4.61
CA ILE A 94 -6.68 19.16 -4.34
C ILE A 94 -5.91 18.97 -5.65
N VAL A 95 -5.14 19.99 -6.04
CA VAL A 95 -4.23 19.89 -7.18
C VAL A 95 -2.98 19.13 -6.75
N ILE A 96 -2.91 17.88 -7.19
CA ILE A 96 -1.75 16.99 -6.99
C ILE A 96 -0.96 16.97 -8.32
N SER A 97 0.36 17.22 -8.31
CA SER A 97 1.18 17.12 -9.52
C SER A 97 1.30 15.67 -9.98
N ASP A 98 1.50 15.46 -11.29
CA ASP A 98 1.61 14.10 -11.83
C ASP A 98 2.91 13.42 -11.39
N THR A 99 3.98 14.18 -11.21
CA THR A 99 5.24 13.71 -10.63
C THR A 99 5.03 13.21 -9.20
N LEU A 100 4.23 13.91 -8.38
CA LEU A 100 3.93 13.45 -7.02
C LEU A 100 3.17 12.13 -7.03
N ILE A 101 2.22 11.95 -7.95
CA ILE A 101 1.50 10.68 -8.13
C ILE A 101 2.47 9.56 -8.50
N GLN A 102 3.40 9.84 -9.40
CA GLN A 102 4.40 8.86 -9.82
C GLN A 102 5.37 8.50 -8.69
N ILE A 103 5.83 9.47 -7.90
CA ILE A 103 6.66 9.23 -6.71
C ILE A 103 5.91 8.35 -5.70
N LEU A 104 4.64 8.66 -5.43
CA LEU A 104 3.80 7.89 -4.52
C LEU A 104 3.61 6.44 -5.00
N GLU A 105 3.32 6.25 -6.28
CA GLU A 105 3.17 4.92 -6.88
C GLU A 105 4.45 4.10 -6.70
N TYR A 106 5.61 4.66 -7.07
CA TYR A 106 6.88 3.96 -6.91
C TYR A 106 7.21 3.67 -5.44
N PHE A 107 6.94 4.59 -4.54
CA PHE A 107 7.19 4.40 -3.12
C PHE A 107 6.35 3.23 -2.56
N ILE A 108 5.06 3.17 -2.90
CA ILE A 108 4.18 2.07 -2.49
C ILE A 108 4.65 0.74 -3.10
N GLN A 109 5.05 0.73 -4.38
CA GLN A 109 5.61 -0.47 -5.03
C GLN A 109 6.87 -0.98 -4.34
N TRP A 110 7.80 -0.09 -3.99
CA TRP A 110 9.01 -0.46 -3.26
C TRP A 110 8.71 -1.04 -1.87
N LEU A 111 7.74 -0.47 -1.16
CA LEU A 111 7.29 -1.03 0.12
C LEU A 111 6.66 -2.42 -0.05
N LEU A 112 5.82 -2.63 -1.07
CA LEU A 112 5.23 -3.93 -1.38
C LEU A 112 6.32 -4.98 -1.64
N ILE A 113 7.32 -4.65 -2.47
CA ILE A 113 8.45 -5.55 -2.75
C ILE A 113 9.21 -5.86 -1.47
N TYR A 114 9.55 -4.84 -0.68
CA TYR A 114 10.29 -5.01 0.57
C TYR A 114 9.58 -5.94 1.54
N PHE A 115 8.28 -5.71 1.81
CA PHE A 115 7.52 -6.52 2.75
C PHE A 115 7.27 -7.94 2.24
N THR A 116 7.09 -8.13 0.94
CA THR A 116 6.94 -9.47 0.34
C THR A 116 8.25 -10.26 0.43
N LEU A 117 9.39 -9.64 0.16
CA LEU A 117 10.70 -10.28 0.33
C LEU A 117 10.97 -10.61 1.79
N TYR A 118 10.63 -9.70 2.71
CA TYR A 118 10.74 -9.96 4.14
C TYR A 118 9.88 -11.16 4.56
N GLN A 119 8.62 -11.22 4.13
CA GLN A 119 7.73 -12.37 4.39
C GLN A 119 8.34 -13.66 3.85
N PHE A 120 8.84 -13.65 2.61
CA PHE A 120 9.45 -14.82 1.98
C PHE A 120 10.67 -15.30 2.79
N VAL A 121 11.60 -14.41 3.11
CA VAL A 121 12.82 -14.73 3.85
C VAL A 121 12.48 -15.21 5.26
N ALA A 122 11.58 -14.53 5.97
CA ALA A 122 11.19 -14.90 7.32
C ALA A 122 10.47 -16.25 7.38
N ASN A 123 9.66 -16.59 6.38
CA ASN A 123 8.96 -17.88 6.33
C ASN A 123 9.88 -19.04 5.92
N GLN A 124 10.83 -18.81 5.01
CA GLN A 124 11.77 -19.86 4.58
C GLN A 124 12.86 -20.12 5.63
N LEU A 125 13.35 -19.09 6.32
CA LEU A 125 14.37 -19.24 7.34
C LEU A 125 13.86 -19.92 8.62
N LYS A 126 12.56 -19.80 8.93
CA LYS A 126 11.91 -20.53 10.04
C LYS A 126 12.09 -22.05 9.96
N GLY A 127 12.34 -22.61 8.77
CA GLY A 127 12.55 -24.05 8.57
C GLY A 127 14.02 -24.49 8.48
N LEU A 128 14.98 -23.56 8.41
CA LEU A 128 16.38 -23.86 8.06
C LEU A 128 17.40 -23.51 9.15
N ALA A 129 17.04 -22.67 10.12
CA ALA A 129 17.94 -22.30 11.20
C ALA A 129 17.18 -22.07 12.50
N ASP A 130 17.78 -22.45 13.63
CA ASP A 130 17.33 -22.17 15.01
C ASP A 130 17.51 -20.67 15.38
N ILE A 131 17.48 -19.80 14.37
CA ILE A 131 17.59 -18.36 14.49
C ILE A 131 16.17 -17.86 14.64
N ASP A 132 15.86 -17.32 15.81
CA ASP A 132 14.56 -16.73 16.09
C ASP A 132 14.40 -15.39 15.36
N VAL A 133 14.12 -15.46 14.07
CA VAL A 133 13.86 -14.31 13.18
C VAL A 133 12.67 -13.48 13.70
N GLN A 134 11.80 -14.05 14.54
CA GLN A 134 10.68 -13.33 15.14
C GLN A 134 11.15 -12.32 16.20
N ASN A 135 12.21 -12.65 16.95
CA ASN A 135 12.85 -11.74 17.90
C ASN A 135 13.60 -10.58 17.22
N LEU A 136 13.80 -10.63 15.89
CA LEU A 136 14.36 -9.51 15.15
C LEU A 136 13.36 -8.34 15.00
N PHE A 137 12.04 -8.54 15.05
CA PHE A 137 11.08 -7.45 14.88
C PHE A 137 9.95 -7.54 15.91
N ALA A 138 10.28 -7.22 17.17
CA ALA A 138 9.37 -7.35 18.31
C ALA A 138 8.05 -6.56 18.14
N ASN A 139 6.94 -7.29 18.30
CA ASN A 139 5.56 -6.89 18.58
C ASN A 139 4.72 -6.10 17.55
N LEU A 140 5.27 -5.30 16.63
CA LEU A 140 4.45 -4.53 15.66
C LEU A 140 4.64 -4.89 14.18
N LEU A 141 5.77 -5.49 13.81
CA LEU A 141 6.11 -5.88 12.42
C LEU A 141 6.32 -7.39 12.32
N THR A 142 5.45 -8.16 12.96
CA THR A 142 5.41 -9.61 12.76
C THR A 142 4.97 -9.91 11.33
N VAL A 143 5.39 -11.07 10.81
CA VAL A 143 5.00 -11.51 9.46
C VAL A 143 3.48 -11.56 9.31
N ASP A 144 2.77 -11.97 10.34
CA ASP A 144 1.30 -12.05 10.33
C ASP A 144 0.66 -10.65 10.27
N SER A 145 1.17 -9.69 11.05
CA SER A 145 0.70 -8.30 10.98
C SER A 145 0.95 -7.67 9.62
N ILE A 146 2.09 -7.98 9.00
CA ILE A 146 2.41 -7.51 7.64
C ILE A 146 1.41 -8.08 6.63
N ASN A 147 1.11 -9.37 6.71
CA ASN A 147 0.20 -10.05 5.78
C ASN A 147 -1.25 -9.60 5.92
N ILE A 148 -1.70 -9.33 7.15
CA ILE A 148 -3.11 -9.02 7.42
C ILE A 148 -3.40 -7.52 7.26
N PHE A 149 -2.47 -6.65 7.66
CA PHE A 149 -2.74 -5.20 7.72
C PHE A 149 -1.96 -4.42 6.66
N ILE A 150 -0.64 -4.62 6.59
CA ILE A 150 0.24 -3.75 5.80
C ILE A 150 0.13 -4.04 4.30
N LEU A 151 0.32 -5.29 3.88
CA LEU A 151 0.29 -5.68 2.47
C LEU A 151 -1.07 -5.38 1.81
N PRO A 152 -2.23 -5.71 2.42
CA PRO A 152 -3.53 -5.38 1.83
C PRO A 152 -3.73 -3.87 1.69
N SER A 153 -3.37 -3.09 2.71
CA SER A 153 -3.44 -1.62 2.69
C SER A 153 -2.60 -1.01 1.57
N LEU A 154 -1.36 -1.49 1.42
CA LEU A 154 -0.44 -1.04 0.36
C LEU A 154 -0.96 -1.44 -1.03
N LEU A 155 -1.50 -2.65 -1.20
CA LEU A 155 -2.08 -3.10 -2.47
C LEU A 155 -3.27 -2.24 -2.88
N VAL A 156 -4.20 -1.99 -1.96
CA VAL A 156 -5.39 -1.14 -2.21
C VAL A 156 -4.96 0.29 -2.56
N SER A 157 -4.00 0.84 -1.83
CA SER A 157 -3.42 2.15 -2.11
C SER A 157 -2.75 2.19 -3.48
N TRP A 158 -1.96 1.17 -3.84
CA TRP A 158 -1.29 1.06 -5.13
C TRP A 158 -2.28 0.96 -6.31
N ILE A 159 -3.29 0.09 -6.20
CA ILE A 159 -4.34 -0.05 -7.21
C ILE A 159 -5.01 1.32 -7.45
N SER A 160 -5.38 2.00 -6.37
CA SER A 160 -6.08 3.27 -6.47
C SER A 160 -5.25 4.37 -7.13
N ILE A 161 -3.98 4.54 -6.73
CA ILE A 161 -3.10 5.58 -7.29
C ILE A 161 -2.73 5.29 -8.75
N SER A 162 -2.56 4.01 -9.10
CA SER A 162 -2.29 3.57 -10.47
C SER A 162 -3.45 3.91 -11.41
N MET A 163 -4.69 3.67 -10.97
CA MET A 163 -5.89 4.07 -11.72
C MET A 163 -5.99 5.59 -11.87
N VAL A 164 -5.68 6.38 -10.82
CA VAL A 164 -5.64 7.84 -10.93
C VAL A 164 -4.64 8.27 -12.00
N ARG A 165 -3.42 7.73 -11.97
CA ARG A 165 -2.38 8.05 -12.95
C ARG A 165 -2.82 7.74 -14.38
N MET A 166 -3.33 6.54 -14.62
CA MET A 166 -3.83 6.13 -15.93
C MET A 166 -4.95 7.05 -16.43
N SER A 167 -5.92 7.39 -15.57
CA SER A 167 -7.02 8.26 -15.94
C SER A 167 -6.57 9.67 -16.35
N ARG A 168 -5.53 10.21 -15.69
CA ARG A 168 -4.97 11.53 -16.03
C ARG A 168 -4.16 11.50 -17.31
N LYS A 169 -3.41 10.43 -17.56
CA LYS A 169 -2.64 10.28 -18.79
C LYS A 169 -3.57 10.26 -20.02
N GLN A 170 -4.64 9.48 -19.96
CA GLN A 170 -5.65 9.43 -21.03
C GLN A 170 -6.30 10.79 -21.31
N LEU A 171 -6.58 11.58 -20.28
CA LEU A 171 -7.14 12.94 -20.43
C LEU A 171 -6.18 13.93 -21.10
N LYS A 172 -4.86 13.71 -20.99
CA LYS A 172 -3.85 14.54 -21.68
C LYS A 172 -3.67 14.13 -23.13
N ASP A 173 -3.72 12.84 -23.42
CA ASP A 173 -3.54 12.30 -24.77
C ASP A 173 -4.76 12.56 -25.69
N HIS A 174 -5.87 13.07 -25.16
CA HIS A 174 -7.10 13.38 -25.89
C HIS A 174 -7.43 14.89 -25.93
N LYS A 175 -6.50 15.74 -25.51
CA LYS A 175 -6.56 17.21 -25.67
C LYS A 175 -5.52 17.66 -26.68
#